data_AF-A0A3B9LD95-F1
#
_entry.id   AF-A0A3B9LD95-F1
#
_cell.length_a   1.000
_cell.length_b   1.000
_cell.length_c   1.000
_cell.angle_alpha   90.00
_cell.angle_beta   90.00
_cell.angle_gamma   90.00
#
_symmetry.space_group_name_H-M   'P 1'
#
loop_
_entity.id
_entity.type
_entity.pdbx_description
1 polymer ?
#
loop_
_entity_poly.entity_id
_entity_poly.type
_entity_poly.pdbx_seq_one_letter_code
_entity_poly.pdbx_strand_id
1 'polypeptide(L)'
;HYPDGRVEYELPRVGSAAAGLRVAGLLDRMGGPTYDPLRETMVKMLAYSVWQKDPAATTISAVFGIIKLPTIAEFERGQKESYEFLYSYDFSRTDKTTEPKSP
;
A
#
# COMPACT_ATOMS: atom_id res chain seq x y z
N HIS A 1 -9.39 6.96 -2.24
CA HIS A 1 -10.73 7.23 -2.79
C HIS A 1 -11.34 8.38 -2.03
N TYR A 2 -11.87 9.35 -2.75
CA TYR A 2 -12.52 10.54 -2.20
C TYR A 2 -14.05 10.42 -2.28
N PRO A 3 -14.81 11.23 -1.51
CA PRO A 3 -16.27 11.21 -1.53
C PRO A 3 -16.88 11.51 -2.90
N ASP A 4 -16.19 12.28 -3.73
CA ASP A 4 -16.58 12.67 -5.09
C ASP A 4 -16.29 11.57 -6.14
N GLY A 5 -15.77 10.41 -5.71
CA GLY A 5 -15.41 9.30 -6.59
C GLY A 5 -14.00 9.41 -7.18
N ARG A 6 -13.24 10.47 -6.87
CA ARG A 6 -11.85 10.61 -7.34
C ARG A 6 -10.95 9.54 -6.72
N VAL A 7 -9.99 9.08 -7.53
CA VAL A 7 -8.92 8.16 -7.12
C VAL A 7 -7.58 8.82 -7.43
N GLU A 8 -6.71 8.87 -6.44
CA GLU A 8 -5.34 9.34 -6.59
C GLU A 8 -4.38 8.21 -6.21
N TYR A 9 -3.33 8.04 -7.02
CA TYR A 9 -2.29 7.06 -6.80
C TYR A 9 -1.05 7.77 -6.28
N GLU A 10 -0.53 7.32 -5.14
CA GLU A 10 0.64 7.90 -4.52
C GLU A 10 1.57 6.82 -3.96
N LEU A 11 2.87 6.99 -4.18
CA LEU A 11 3.89 6.19 -3.50
C LEU A 11 4.16 6.77 -2.11
N PRO A 12 4.42 5.92 -1.09
CA PRO A 12 4.74 6.41 0.25
C PRO A 12 5.91 7.40 0.23
N ARG A 13 5.68 8.62 0.71
CA ARG A 13 6.75 9.60 0.85
C ARG A 13 7.52 9.35 2.14
N VAL A 14 8.84 9.35 2.06
CA VAL A 14 9.74 9.20 3.20
C VAL A 14 10.43 10.52 3.53
N GLY A 15 10.65 10.80 4.83
CA GLY A 15 11.24 12.06 5.29
C GLY A 15 12.76 12.16 5.14
N SER A 16 13.44 11.08 4.75
CA SER A 16 14.89 11.05 4.51
C SER A 16 15.30 9.81 3.71
N ALA A 17 16.50 9.80 3.14
CA ALA A 17 17.06 8.64 2.45
C ALA A 17 17.17 7.41 3.39
N ALA A 18 17.59 7.62 4.64
CA ALA A 18 17.65 6.55 5.63
C ALA A 18 16.26 6.00 6.00
N ALA A 19 15.23 6.85 6.04
CA ALA A 19 13.85 6.37 6.18
C ALA A 19 13.40 5.55 4.96
N GLY A 20 13.80 5.96 3.75
CA GLY A 20 13.61 5.19 2.52
C GLY A 20 14.16 3.78 2.62
N LEU A 21 15.41 3.62 3.05
CA LEU A 21 16.02 2.29 3.18
C LEU A 21 15.31 1.41 4.22
N ARG A 22 14.88 1.99 5.35
CA ARG A 22 14.11 1.26 6.37
C ARG A 22 12.76 0.79 5.84
N VAL A 23 12.06 1.65 5.08
CA VAL A 23 10.79 1.28 4.45
C VAL A 23 11.02 0.18 3.42
N ALA A 24 12.02 0.29 2.54
CA ALA A 24 12.34 -0.75 1.57
C ALA A 24 12.56 -2.12 2.23
N GLY A 25 13.38 -2.19 3.28
CA GLY A 25 13.61 -3.44 4.00
C GLY A 25 12.37 -3.99 4.74
N LEU A 26 11.44 -3.12 5.15
CA LEU A 26 10.15 -3.54 5.69
C LEU A 26 9.26 -4.15 4.59
N LEU A 27 9.20 -3.52 3.41
CA LEU A 27 8.45 -4.04 2.26
C LEU A 27 8.99 -5.42 1.83
N ASP A 28 10.31 -5.58 1.74
CA ASP A 28 10.94 -6.86 1.39
C ASP A 28 10.54 -7.98 2.36
N ARG A 29 10.47 -7.69 3.67
CA ARG A 29 10.02 -8.66 4.67
C ARG A 29 8.53 -9.01 4.50
N MET A 30 7.69 -8.02 4.21
CA MET A 30 6.25 -8.25 4.03
C MET A 30 5.91 -9.04 2.76
N GLY A 31 6.75 -8.95 1.72
CA GLY A 31 6.62 -9.74 0.49
C GLY A 31 6.97 -11.22 0.66
N GLY A 32 7.64 -11.60 1.76
CA GLY A 32 7.92 -12.99 2.11
C GLY A 32 6.77 -13.67 2.87
N PRO A 33 6.92 -14.97 3.23
CA PRO A 33 5.95 -15.69 4.05
C PRO A 33 5.83 -15.03 5.43
N THR A 34 4.80 -14.22 5.62
CA THR A 34 4.55 -13.46 6.85
C THR A 34 3.16 -13.81 7.37
N TYR A 35 2.97 -13.80 8.69
CA TYR A 35 1.65 -13.94 9.31
C TYR A 35 0.70 -12.83 8.84
N ASP A 36 -0.39 -13.20 8.17
CA ASP A 36 -1.30 -12.26 7.48
C ASP A 36 -1.77 -11.08 8.35
N PRO A 37 -2.18 -11.26 9.62
CA PRO A 37 -2.59 -10.14 10.48
C PRO A 37 -1.47 -9.16 10.81
N LEU A 38 -0.23 -9.64 10.94
CA LEU A 38 0.92 -8.77 11.16
C LEU A 38 1.19 -7.92 9.90
N ARG A 39 1.09 -8.54 8.73
CA ARG A 39 1.26 -7.87 7.44
C ARG A 39 0.19 -6.79 7.23
N GLU A 40 -1.08 -7.10 7.46
CA GLU A 40 -2.17 -6.12 7.38
C GLU A 40 -1.93 -4.95 8.34
N THR A 41 -1.53 -5.22 9.58
CA THR A 41 -1.23 -4.18 10.58
C THR A 41 -0.10 -3.26 10.12
N MET A 42 0.97 -3.82 9.54
CA MET A 42 2.07 -3.04 8.99
C MET A 42 1.63 -2.17 7.80
N VAL A 43 0.85 -2.73 6.87
CA VAL A 43 0.30 -1.98 5.74
C VAL A 43 -0.64 -0.87 6.23
N LYS A 44 -1.46 -1.14 7.25
CA LYS A 44 -2.36 -0.14 7.87
C LYS A 44 -1.58 1.03 8.46
N MET A 45 -0.45 0.79 9.13
CA MET A 45 0.41 1.86 9.64
C MET A 45 0.98 2.74 8.53
N LEU A 46 1.39 2.14 7.40
CA LEU A 46 1.86 2.88 6.24
C LEU A 46 0.73 3.68 5.58
N ALA A 47 -0.42 3.05 5.36
CA ALA A 47 -1.62 3.69 4.82
C ALA A 47 -2.08 4.88 5.67
N TYR A 48 -2.03 4.76 7.00
CA TYR A 48 -2.37 5.85 7.91
C TYR A 48 -1.50 7.09 7.69
N SER A 49 -0.21 6.94 7.41
CA SER A 49 0.68 8.07 7.12
C SER A 49 0.32 8.83 5.83
N VAL A 50 -0.21 8.12 4.82
CA VAL A 50 -0.75 8.71 3.59
C VAL A 50 -2.05 9.44 3.92
N TRP A 51 -2.94 8.79 4.68
CA TRP A 51 -4.21 9.37 5.11
C TRP A 51 -4.06 10.66 5.91
N GLN A 52 -3.01 10.80 6.73
CA GLN A 52 -2.74 12.03 7.46
C GLN A 52 -2.48 13.24 6.55
N LYS A 53 -2.01 13.01 5.31
CA LYS A 53 -1.75 14.08 4.34
C LYS A 53 -2.97 14.40 3.48
N ASP A 54 -3.84 13.42 3.31
CA ASP A 54 -5.10 13.57 2.61
C ASP A 54 -6.27 13.19 3.54
N PRO A 55 -6.65 14.09 4.46
CA PRO A 55 -7.71 13.82 5.41
C PRO A 55 -9.11 13.72 4.77
N ALA A 56 -9.23 14.11 3.48
CA ALA A 56 -10.49 14.06 2.75
C ALA A 56 -10.76 12.68 2.12
N ALA A 57 -9.74 11.82 1.98
CA ALA A 57 -9.95 10.45 1.56
C ALA A 57 -10.88 9.70 2.55
N THR A 58 -11.80 8.90 2.01
CA THR A 58 -12.74 8.07 2.78
C THR A 58 -12.31 6.61 2.86
N THR A 59 -11.55 6.18 1.85
CA THR A 59 -10.98 4.83 1.76
C THR A 59 -9.56 4.91 1.17
N ILE A 60 -8.64 4.13 1.73
CA ILE A 60 -7.32 3.87 1.16
C ILE A 60 -7.24 2.40 0.77
N SER A 61 -6.99 2.16 -0.52
CA SER A 61 -6.68 0.84 -1.06
C SER A 61 -5.17 0.71 -1.20
N ALA A 62 -4.56 -0.09 -0.32
CA ALA A 62 -3.15 -0.38 -0.35
C ALA A 62 -2.89 -1.62 -1.21
N VAL A 63 -2.23 -1.43 -2.35
CA VAL A 63 -1.86 -2.50 -3.27
C VAL A 63 -0.37 -2.81 -3.08
N PHE A 64 -0.06 -4.08 -2.87
CA PHE A 64 1.31 -4.56 -2.73
C PHE A 64 1.65 -5.53 -3.85
N GLY A 65 2.78 -5.28 -4.50
CA GLY A 65 3.31 -6.11 -5.56
C GLY A 65 4.81 -5.94 -5.70
N ILE A 66 5.42 -6.79 -6.51
CA ILE A 66 6.85 -6.75 -6.80
C ILE A 66 7.08 -6.47 -8.28
N ILE A 67 8.17 -5.77 -8.55
CA ILE A 67 8.66 -5.58 -9.91
C ILE A 67 9.67 -6.70 -10.18
N LYS A 68 9.33 -7.60 -11.11
CA LYS A 68 10.25 -8.61 -11.62
C LYS A 68 11.10 -7.98 -12.71
N LEU A 69 12.40 -7.88 -12.45
CA LEU A 69 13.37 -7.50 -13.45
C LEU A 69 13.63 -8.68 -14.38
N PRO A 70 13.77 -8.46 -15.70
CA PRO A 70 14.16 -9.53 -16.62
C PRO A 70 15.58 -9.99 -16.32
N THR A 71 15.87 -11.25 -16.61
CA THR A 71 17.26 -11.72 -16.70
C THR A 71 17.99 -11.02 -17.87
N ILE A 72 19.32 -11.08 -17.89
CA ILE A 72 20.13 -10.49 -18.97
C ILE A 72 19.67 -11.01 -20.34
N ALA A 73 19.49 -12.33 -20.47
CA ALA A 73 19.07 -12.95 -21.72
C ALA A 73 17.64 -12.57 -22.15
N GLU A 74 16.74 -12.31 -21.20
CA GLU A 74 15.39 -11.82 -21.49
C GLU A 74 15.40 -10.35 -21.91
N PHE A 75 16.22 -9.53 -21.26
CA PHE A 75 16.41 -8.13 -21.59
C PHE A 75 16.99 -7.95 -23.00
N GLU A 76 17.97 -8.76 -23.39
CA GLU A 76 18.53 -8.77 -24.76
C GLU A 76 17.47 -9.09 -25.83
N ARG A 77 16.42 -9.85 -25.46
CA ARG A 77 15.26 -10.12 -26.32
C ARG A 77 14.18 -9.04 -26.26
N GLY A 78 14.44 -7.92 -25.59
CA GLY A 78 13.55 -6.78 -25.47
C GLY A 78 12.49 -6.89 -24.37
N GLN A 79 12.57 -7.89 -23.49
CA GLN A 79 11.69 -7.94 -22.32
C GLN A 79 12.04 -6.82 -21.33
N LYS A 80 11.01 -6.25 -20.71
CA LYS A 80 11.13 -5.18 -19.71
C LYS A 80 10.72 -5.70 -18.33
N GLU A 81 10.82 -4.84 -17.33
CA GLU A 81 10.26 -5.13 -16.03
C GLU A 81 8.76 -5.48 -16.12
N SER A 82 8.34 -6.42 -15.27
CA SER A 82 6.94 -6.81 -15.15
C SER A 82 6.48 -6.64 -13.72
N TYR A 83 5.19 -6.37 -13.54
CA TYR A 83 4.57 -6.21 -12.22
C TYR A 83 3.84 -7.49 -11.82
N GLU A 84 4.15 -8.02 -10.63
CA GLU A 84 3.41 -9.11 -10.01
C GLU A 84 2.65 -8.58 -8.79
N PHE A 85 1.33 -8.72 -8.82
CA PHE A 85 0.48 -8.45 -7.68
C PHE A 85 0.64 -9.55 -6.63
N LEU A 86 0.74 -9.16 -5.35
CA LEU A 86 0.80 -10.10 -4.23
C LEU A 86 -0.49 -10.07 -3.41
N TYR A 87 -0.88 -8.88 -2.91
CA TYR A 87 -2.08 -8.72 -2.09
C TYR A 87 -2.53 -7.26 -2.03
N SER A 88 -3.75 -7.03 -1.59
CA SER A 88 -4.31 -5.70 -1.33
C SER A 88 -5.10 -5.66 -0.03
N TYR A 89 -5.13 -4.49 0.59
CA TYR A 89 -5.96 -4.21 1.76
C TYR A 89 -6.72 -2.91 1.54
N ASP A 90 -8.02 -2.94 1.84
CA ASP A 90 -8.86 -1.75 1.82
C ASP A 90 -9.13 -1.29 3.25
N PHE A 91 -8.74 -0.06 3.55
CA PHE A 91 -8.99 0.57 4.83
C PHE A 91 -10.03 1.67 4.63
N SER A 92 -11.10 1.64 5.42
CA SER A 92 -12.14 2.66 5.43
C SER A 92 -12.18 3.36 6.78
N ARG A 93 -12.42 4.67 6.79
CA ARG A 93 -12.64 5.40 8.04
C ARG A 93 -14.03 5.07 8.55
N THR A 94 -14.13 4.41 9.70
CA THR A 94 -15.40 4.30 10.41
C THR A 94 -15.66 5.64 11.07
N ASP A 95 -16.34 6.54 10.38
CA ASP A 95 -16.94 7.67 11.07
C ASP A 95 -17.96 7.10 12.07
N LYS A 96 -17.74 7.33 13.36
CA LYS A 96 -18.74 7.08 14.41
C LYS A 96 -19.92 8.05 14.21
N THR A 97 -20.74 7.79 13.19
CA THR A 97 -22.09 8.34 13.06
C THR A 97 -23.02 7.28 12.46
N THR A 98 -22.95 6.09 13.00
CA THR A 98 -24.06 5.12 12.98
C THR A 98 -24.10 4.49 14.36
N GLU A 99 -24.56 5.27 15.35
CA GLU A 99 -25.26 4.64 16.47
C GLU A 99 -26.43 3.85 15.87
N PRO A 100 -26.55 2.55 16.13
CA PRO A 100 -27.78 1.85 15.84
C PRO A 100 -28.87 2.50 16.72
N LYS A 101 -29.89 3.09 16.09
CA LYS A 101 -31.16 3.29 16.77
C LYS A 101 -31.69 1.90 17.13
N SER A 102 -31.49 1.51 18.37
CA SER A 102 -32.21 0.39 18.96
C SER A 102 -33.71 0.75 18.99
N PRO A 103 -34.59 -0.21 18.66
CA PRO A 103 -36.04 -0.03 18.71
C PRO A 103 -36.56 0.20 20.13
#